data_AF-A0A3C1PQY1-F1
#
_entry.id   AF-A0A3C1PQY1-F1
#
_cell.length_a   1.000
_cell.length_b   1.000
_cell.length_c   1.000
_cell.angle_alpha   90.00
_cell.angle_beta   90.00
_cell.angle_gamma   90.00
#
_symmetry.space_group_name_H-M   'P 1'
#
loop_
_entity.id
_entity.type
_entity.pdbx_description
1 polymer ?
#
loop_
_entity_poly.entity_id
_entity_poly.type
_entity_poly.pdbx_seq_one_letter_code
_entity_poly.pdbx_strand_id
1 'polypeptide(L)'
;MHKIRCKVKHRFLIFILLYISLVSFEVNAQITVRNTDLPSIGQNYTIITYAVPPNIKIKPGDFFTKNIDFSLFKRVKSDTIRYLSAPKTRYGKQFPTSTIAAISTAQQITYYKTDSNSVMETGIIGDFMNIGKPVLISFEKPIRKYKLPLKYKDYLRDTSENKLVTPYFIIPGIDSIRADVTIIKETVIDSFGTVITPYKVFETLREKETVLIIVAGYKFSMFGWTPAPEYS
;
A
#
# COMPACT_ATOMS: atom_id res chain seq x y z
N MET A 1 -38.57 62.02 10.23
CA MET A 1 -38.02 60.71 9.78
C MET A 1 -37.67 60.81 8.30
N HIS A 2 -36.37 60.91 7.94
CA HIS A 2 -35.91 60.97 6.56
C HIS A 2 -35.62 59.56 6.02
N LYS A 3 -36.38 59.10 5.01
CA LYS A 3 -36.14 57.84 4.32
C LYS A 3 -35.13 58.06 3.19
N ILE A 4 -33.88 57.69 3.43
CA ILE A 4 -32.84 57.64 2.38
C ILE A 4 -33.10 56.40 1.52
N ARG A 5 -33.56 56.60 0.27
CA ARG A 5 -33.71 55.52 -0.71
C ARG A 5 -32.41 55.36 -1.49
N CYS A 6 -31.62 54.36 -1.13
CA CYS A 6 -30.43 53.97 -1.88
C CYS A 6 -30.85 53.26 -3.19
N LYS A 7 -30.72 53.94 -4.34
CA LYS A 7 -30.88 53.33 -5.67
C LYS A 7 -29.56 52.68 -6.06
N VAL A 8 -29.39 51.41 -5.72
CA VAL A 8 -28.28 50.59 -6.24
C VAL A 8 -28.48 50.49 -7.76
N LYS A 9 -27.55 51.05 -8.54
CA LYS A 9 -27.64 51.06 -10.01
C LYS A 9 -27.49 49.63 -10.53
N HIS A 10 -28.44 49.16 -11.34
CA HIS A 10 -28.45 47.83 -11.96
C HIS A 10 -27.11 47.47 -12.64
N ARG A 11 -26.41 48.47 -13.20
CA ARG A 11 -25.08 48.31 -13.83
C ARG A 11 -23.97 47.92 -12.84
N PHE A 12 -24.07 48.33 -11.58
CA PHE A 12 -23.11 47.96 -10.52
C PHE A 12 -23.30 46.50 -10.09
N LEU A 13 -24.55 46.02 -10.05
CA LEU A 13 -24.87 44.63 -9.76
C LEU A 13 -24.34 43.68 -10.85
N ILE A 14 -24.45 44.07 -12.11
CA ILE A 14 -23.91 43.31 -13.26
C ILE A 14 -22.38 43.21 -13.20
N PHE A 15 -21.70 44.31 -12.82
CA PHE A 15 -20.24 44.31 -12.66
C PHE A 15 -19.77 43.38 -11.54
N ILE A 16 -20.50 43.32 -10.41
CA ILE A 16 -20.21 42.41 -9.29
C ILE A 16 -20.42 40.95 -9.71
N LEU A 17 -21.50 40.64 -10.43
CA LEU A 17 -21.76 39.29 -10.94
C LEU A 17 -20.71 38.82 -11.97
N LEU A 18 -20.25 39.71 -12.85
CA LEU A 18 -19.20 39.39 -13.82
C LEU A 18 -17.85 39.13 -13.12
N TYR A 19 -17.53 39.93 -12.09
CA TYR A 19 -16.31 39.76 -11.29
C TYR A 19 -16.34 38.43 -10.51
N ILE A 20 -17.47 38.06 -9.92
CA ILE A 20 -17.64 36.77 -9.23
C ILE A 20 -17.52 35.59 -10.22
N SER A 21 -17.94 35.74 -11.49
CA SER A 21 -17.76 34.70 -12.52
C SER A 21 -16.29 34.55 -12.98
N LEU A 22 -15.50 35.62 -12.92
CA LEU A 22 -14.07 35.60 -13.26
C LEU A 22 -13.21 35.03 -12.12
N VAL A 23 -13.73 35.05 -10.88
CA VAL A 23 -13.19 34.32 -9.72
C VAL A 23 -13.87 32.96 -9.59
N SER A 24 -14.16 32.30 -10.73
CA SER A 24 -14.52 30.89 -10.73
C SER A 24 -13.33 30.11 -10.18
N PHE A 25 -13.44 29.67 -8.93
CA PHE A 25 -12.48 28.80 -8.29
C PHE A 25 -12.18 27.63 -9.22
N GLU A 26 -10.92 27.47 -9.63
CA GLU A 26 -10.47 26.22 -10.22
C GLU A 26 -10.60 25.13 -9.16
N VAL A 27 -11.75 24.47 -9.13
CA VAL A 27 -11.92 23.21 -8.43
C VAL A 27 -11.12 22.19 -9.22
N ASN A 28 -9.81 22.13 -8.95
CA ASN A 28 -8.99 21.02 -9.35
C ASN A 28 -9.55 19.79 -8.61
N ALA A 29 -10.44 19.06 -9.27
CA ALA A 29 -10.95 17.79 -8.79
C ALA A 29 -9.81 16.77 -8.83
N GLN A 30 -8.93 16.84 -7.84
CA GLN A 30 -7.79 15.95 -7.70
C GLN A 30 -8.26 14.60 -7.19
N ILE A 31 -7.91 13.52 -7.91
CA ILE A 31 -8.13 12.14 -7.44
C ILE A 31 -7.47 12.02 -6.06
N THR A 32 -8.29 11.66 -5.08
CA THR A 32 -7.88 11.55 -3.68
C THR A 32 -8.33 10.19 -3.18
N VAL A 33 -7.39 9.35 -2.73
CA VAL A 33 -7.71 8.06 -2.11
C VAL A 33 -7.77 8.24 -0.60
N ARG A 34 -8.92 7.93 -0.01
CA ARG A 34 -9.24 8.10 1.41
C ARG A 34 -9.33 6.74 2.10
N ASN A 35 -9.45 6.75 3.42
CA ASN A 35 -9.69 5.54 4.20
C ASN A 35 -11.00 4.83 3.81
N THR A 36 -12.00 5.56 3.32
CA THR A 36 -13.26 5.01 2.81
C THR A 36 -13.10 4.24 1.51
N ASP A 37 -12.00 4.46 0.78
CA ASP A 37 -11.70 3.77 -0.48
C ASP A 37 -10.90 2.48 -0.24
N LEU A 38 -10.48 2.23 1.00
CA LEU A 38 -9.75 1.02 1.38
C LEU A 38 -10.68 -0.19 1.51
N PRO A 39 -10.14 -1.41 1.36
CA PRO A 39 -10.87 -2.64 1.62
C PRO A 39 -11.51 -2.68 3.01
N SER A 40 -12.81 -3.00 3.05
CA SER A 40 -13.54 -3.19 4.30
C SER A 40 -13.56 -4.66 4.71
N ILE A 41 -13.62 -4.90 6.03
CA ILE A 41 -13.77 -6.25 6.58
C ILE A 41 -15.05 -6.90 6.03
N GLY A 42 -14.93 -8.17 5.62
CA GLY A 42 -16.02 -8.95 5.03
C GLY A 42 -16.10 -8.86 3.50
N GLN A 43 -15.32 -7.98 2.87
CA GLN A 43 -15.26 -7.89 1.41
C GLN A 43 -14.21 -8.85 0.83
N ASN A 44 -14.52 -9.32 -0.38
CA ASN A 44 -13.63 -10.14 -1.20
C ASN A 44 -13.27 -9.37 -2.47
N TYR A 45 -11.98 -9.36 -2.79
CA TYR A 45 -11.44 -8.71 -3.97
C TYR A 45 -10.84 -9.75 -4.89
N THR A 46 -11.29 -9.77 -6.14
CA THR A 46 -10.73 -10.66 -7.14
C THR A 46 -9.50 -10.03 -7.76
N ILE A 47 -8.35 -10.70 -7.63
CA ILE A 47 -7.14 -10.36 -8.35
C ILE A 47 -7.17 -11.09 -9.68
N ILE A 48 -7.02 -10.36 -10.77
CA ILE A 48 -6.97 -10.94 -12.11
C ILE A 48 -5.58 -10.67 -12.69
N THR A 49 -4.90 -11.73 -13.09
CA THR A 49 -3.63 -11.66 -13.80
C THR A 49 -3.88 -11.76 -15.29
N TYR A 50 -3.28 -10.87 -16.07
CA TYR A 50 -3.37 -10.86 -17.52
C TYR A 50 -2.00 -11.09 -18.16
N ALA A 51 -1.98 -11.73 -19.32
CA ALA A 51 -0.79 -11.80 -20.16
C ALA A 51 -0.66 -10.51 -20.98
N VAL A 52 0.55 -9.96 -21.00
CA VAL A 52 0.90 -8.87 -21.92
C VAL A 52 0.92 -9.45 -23.35
N PRO A 53 0.17 -8.90 -24.30
CA PRO A 53 0.25 -9.33 -25.70
C PRO A 53 1.69 -9.20 -26.24
N PRO A 54 2.18 -10.12 -27.09
CA PRO A 54 3.57 -10.12 -27.57
C PRO A 54 3.99 -8.81 -28.26
N ASN A 55 3.02 -8.12 -28.86
CA ASN A 55 3.23 -6.88 -29.61
C ASN A 55 3.23 -5.62 -28.72
N ILE A 56 2.89 -5.75 -27.43
CA ILE A 56 2.88 -4.63 -26.48
C ILE A 56 4.15 -4.72 -25.64
N LYS A 57 5.04 -3.74 -25.80
CA LYS A 57 6.23 -3.58 -24.96
C LYS A 57 5.96 -2.45 -23.97
N ILE A 58 5.82 -2.80 -22.71
CA ILE A 58 5.72 -1.84 -21.61
C ILE A 58 7.13 -1.57 -21.09
N LYS A 59 7.56 -0.31 -21.08
CA LYS A 59 8.81 0.15 -20.50
C LYS A 59 8.56 0.89 -19.19
N PRO A 60 9.53 0.86 -18.24
CA PRO A 60 9.51 1.75 -17.09
C PRO A 60 9.35 3.21 -17.53
N GLY A 61 8.23 3.82 -17.15
CA GLY A 61 7.92 5.21 -17.49
C GLY A 61 6.92 5.43 -18.63
N ASP A 62 6.44 4.38 -19.29
CA ASP A 62 5.37 4.55 -20.30
C ASP A 62 4.06 5.10 -19.71
N PHE A 63 3.95 5.15 -18.38
CA PHE A 63 2.74 5.52 -17.65
C PHE A 63 2.74 6.94 -17.06
N PHE A 64 3.65 7.84 -17.45
CA PHE A 64 3.79 9.15 -16.78
C PHE A 64 2.67 10.16 -17.11
N THR A 65 1.94 10.05 -18.23
CA THR A 65 1.08 11.14 -18.71
C THR A 65 -0.16 10.74 -19.54
N LYS A 66 -0.51 9.45 -19.62
CA LYS A 66 -1.60 9.00 -20.51
C LYS A 66 -2.51 7.97 -19.86
N ASN A 67 -3.76 7.94 -20.34
CA ASN A 67 -4.69 6.86 -20.10
C ASN A 67 -4.03 5.54 -20.48
N ILE A 68 -4.09 4.57 -19.57
CA ILE A 68 -3.49 3.26 -19.75
C ILE A 68 -4.57 2.30 -20.20
N ASP A 69 -4.43 1.75 -21.40
CA ASP A 69 -5.44 0.84 -21.96
C ASP A 69 -4.96 -0.62 -21.95
N PHE A 70 -5.60 -1.41 -21.10
CA PHE A 70 -5.44 -2.85 -20.96
C PHE A 70 -6.65 -3.63 -21.50
N SER A 71 -7.57 -3.01 -22.24
CA SER A 71 -8.80 -3.64 -22.76
C SER A 71 -8.53 -4.89 -23.61
N LEU A 72 -7.38 -4.94 -24.30
CA LEU A 72 -6.97 -6.07 -25.15
C LEU A 72 -6.25 -7.20 -24.39
N PHE A 73 -6.00 -7.04 -23.09
CA PHE A 73 -5.22 -8.00 -22.31
C PHE A 73 -6.08 -9.24 -22.01
N LYS A 74 -5.51 -10.42 -22.22
CA LYS A 74 -6.20 -11.70 -21.98
C LYS A 74 -5.94 -12.19 -20.57
N ARG A 75 -7.01 -12.54 -19.87
CA ARG A 75 -6.96 -13.13 -18.53
C ARG A 75 -6.21 -14.46 -18.58
N VAL A 76 -5.28 -14.64 -17.65
CA VAL A 76 -4.51 -15.89 -17.46
C VAL A 76 -4.92 -16.59 -16.18
N LYS A 77 -5.04 -15.83 -15.08
CA LYS A 77 -5.35 -16.36 -13.75
C LYS A 77 -6.29 -15.42 -13.02
N SER A 78 -7.10 -15.97 -12.12
CA SER A 78 -7.88 -15.23 -11.16
C SER A 78 -7.63 -15.80 -9.77
N ASP A 79 -7.53 -14.93 -8.79
CA ASP A 79 -7.40 -15.26 -7.37
C ASP A 79 -8.33 -14.35 -6.54
N THR A 80 -8.53 -14.65 -5.26
CA THR A 80 -9.38 -13.85 -4.38
C THR A 80 -8.67 -13.53 -3.07
N ILE A 81 -8.51 -12.24 -2.79
CA ILE A 81 -8.11 -11.77 -1.46
C ILE A 81 -9.36 -11.51 -0.63
N ARG A 82 -9.38 -12.04 0.59
CA ARG A 82 -10.45 -11.82 1.56
C ARG A 82 -9.93 -10.94 2.68
N TYR A 83 -10.71 -9.93 3.06
CA TYR A 83 -10.36 -9.05 4.16
C TYR A 83 -11.17 -9.43 5.40
N LEU A 84 -10.49 -9.90 6.44
CA LEU A 84 -11.11 -10.29 7.71
C LEU A 84 -10.61 -9.41 8.85
N SER A 85 -11.35 -9.41 9.95
CA SER A 85 -10.87 -8.84 11.23
C SER A 85 -9.66 -9.65 11.70
N ALA A 86 -8.54 -8.99 11.97
CA ALA A 86 -7.30 -9.66 12.33
C ALA A 86 -7.43 -10.58 13.56
N PRO A 87 -8.07 -10.18 14.68
CA PRO A 87 -8.27 -11.07 15.83
C PRO A 87 -9.07 -12.34 15.54
N LYS A 88 -9.84 -12.38 14.45
CA LYS A 88 -10.67 -13.54 14.08
C LYS A 88 -9.94 -14.55 13.18
N THR A 89 -8.71 -14.26 12.75
CA THR A 89 -7.95 -15.19 11.93
C THR A 89 -7.25 -16.25 12.77
N ARG A 90 -6.78 -17.33 12.13
CA ARG A 90 -6.02 -18.42 12.76
C ARG A 90 -4.82 -17.93 13.57
N TYR A 91 -4.16 -16.86 13.10
CA TYR A 91 -2.95 -16.33 13.71
C TYR A 91 -3.13 -14.91 14.27
N GLY A 92 -4.39 -14.47 14.50
CA GLY A 92 -4.68 -13.12 14.95
C GLY A 92 -4.05 -12.77 16.30
N LYS A 93 -3.89 -13.78 17.18
CA LYS A 93 -3.28 -13.60 18.51
C LYS A 93 -1.82 -13.19 18.45
N GLN A 94 -1.12 -13.54 17.36
CA GLN A 94 0.29 -13.20 17.15
C GLN A 94 0.49 -11.78 16.60
N PHE A 95 -0.59 -11.11 16.17
CA PHE A 95 -0.56 -9.75 15.64
C PHE A 95 -1.55 -8.84 16.39
N PRO A 96 -1.35 -8.61 17.71
CA PRO A 96 -2.35 -7.94 18.56
C PRO A 96 -2.62 -6.47 18.18
N THR A 97 -1.72 -5.84 17.43
CA THR A 97 -1.86 -4.44 16.99
C THR A 97 -2.63 -4.30 15.66
N SER A 98 -2.94 -5.42 15.00
CA SER A 98 -3.61 -5.45 13.70
C SER A 98 -5.11 -5.29 13.82
N THR A 99 -5.70 -4.58 12.87
CA THR A 99 -7.15 -4.43 12.73
C THR A 99 -7.71 -5.31 11.62
N ILE A 100 -6.97 -5.45 10.51
CA ILE A 100 -7.40 -6.13 9.28
C ILE A 100 -6.35 -7.16 8.87
N ALA A 101 -6.81 -8.29 8.35
CA ALA A 101 -5.98 -9.31 7.70
C ALA A 101 -6.43 -9.50 6.25
N ALA A 102 -5.49 -9.36 5.30
CA ALA A 102 -5.68 -9.69 3.90
C ALA A 102 -5.23 -11.13 3.66
N ILE A 103 -6.15 -11.99 3.26
CA ILE A 103 -5.95 -13.43 3.14
C ILE A 103 -5.98 -13.79 1.66
N SER A 104 -4.82 -14.11 1.09
CA SER A 104 -4.70 -14.65 -0.26
C SER A 104 -4.90 -16.18 -0.24
N THR A 105 -4.28 -16.86 0.72
CA THR A 105 -4.45 -18.29 0.95
C THR A 105 -4.44 -18.59 2.46
N ALA A 106 -4.74 -19.84 2.84
CA ALA A 106 -4.65 -20.25 4.26
C ALA A 106 -3.23 -20.13 4.86
N GLN A 107 -2.21 -20.03 4.01
CA GLN A 107 -0.80 -19.93 4.38
C GLN A 107 -0.17 -18.59 3.99
N GLN A 108 -0.91 -17.71 3.31
CA GLN A 108 -0.46 -16.39 2.88
C GLN A 108 -1.42 -15.32 3.39
N ILE A 109 -1.04 -14.66 4.48
CA ILE A 109 -1.85 -13.66 5.17
C ILE A 109 -0.98 -12.45 5.49
N THR A 110 -1.43 -11.26 5.11
CA THR A 110 -0.79 -10.00 5.50
C THR A 110 -1.66 -9.26 6.52
N TYR A 111 -1.04 -8.76 7.57
CA TYR A 111 -1.71 -8.09 8.68
C TYR A 111 -1.48 -6.59 8.64
N TYR A 112 -2.57 -5.83 8.73
CA TYR A 112 -2.57 -4.38 8.67
C TYR A 112 -3.19 -3.77 9.93
N LYS A 113 -2.61 -2.65 10.35
CA LYS A 113 -3.24 -1.67 11.22
C LYS A 113 -3.66 -0.48 10.37
N THR A 114 -4.94 -0.17 10.39
CA THR A 114 -5.54 0.92 9.60
C THR A 114 -6.22 1.92 10.52
N ASP A 115 -5.97 3.21 10.30
CA ASP A 115 -6.71 4.31 10.91
C ASP A 115 -7.15 5.33 9.84
N SER A 116 -7.68 6.48 10.25
CA SER A 116 -8.15 7.51 9.30
C SER A 116 -7.03 8.13 8.46
N ASN A 117 -5.78 8.04 8.94
CA ASN A 117 -4.63 8.79 8.43
C ASN A 117 -3.53 7.87 7.87
N SER A 118 -3.59 6.56 8.10
CA SER A 118 -2.52 5.65 7.70
C SER A 118 -2.95 4.19 7.54
N VAL A 119 -2.17 3.49 6.71
CA VAL A 119 -2.16 2.03 6.62
C VAL A 119 -0.76 1.58 6.99
N MET A 120 -0.64 0.76 8.02
CA MET A 120 0.63 0.15 8.46
C MET A 120 0.55 -1.35 8.28
N GLU A 121 1.54 -1.93 7.63
CA GLU A 121 1.73 -3.38 7.61
C GLU A 121 2.48 -3.78 8.87
N THR A 122 1.90 -4.69 9.62
CA THR A 122 2.36 -5.11 10.96
C THR A 122 2.95 -6.51 10.97
N GLY A 123 2.76 -7.25 9.88
CA GLY A 123 3.41 -8.54 9.70
C GLY A 123 2.80 -9.36 8.58
N ILE A 124 3.47 -10.48 8.29
CA ILE A 124 3.17 -11.36 7.17
C ILE A 124 3.27 -12.80 7.64
N ILE A 125 2.44 -13.65 7.06
CA ILE A 125 2.51 -15.10 7.12
C ILE A 125 2.67 -15.59 5.70
N GLY A 126 3.66 -16.46 5.47
CA GLY A 126 3.93 -17.02 4.16
C GLY A 126 4.73 -18.30 4.25
N ASP A 127 4.54 -19.22 3.31
CA ASP A 127 5.47 -20.33 3.07
C ASP A 127 6.56 -19.88 2.11
N PHE A 128 7.53 -19.11 2.62
CA PHE A 128 8.58 -18.50 1.80
C PHE A 128 9.56 -19.52 1.20
N MET A 129 9.59 -20.74 1.73
CA MET A 129 10.48 -21.81 1.26
C MET A 129 9.74 -22.88 0.44
N ASN A 130 8.42 -22.74 0.24
CA ASN A 130 7.57 -23.73 -0.43
C ASN A 130 7.69 -25.16 0.18
N ILE A 131 7.85 -25.25 1.50
CA ILE A 131 7.97 -26.54 2.22
C ILE A 131 6.70 -26.94 2.98
N GLY A 132 5.59 -26.25 2.72
CA GLY A 132 4.29 -26.45 3.36
C GLY A 132 4.21 -25.92 4.79
N LYS A 133 5.23 -25.20 5.28
CA LYS A 133 5.28 -24.65 6.63
C LYS A 133 5.29 -23.12 6.57
N PRO A 134 4.18 -22.46 6.94
CA PRO A 134 4.15 -21.01 6.96
C PRO A 134 5.07 -20.48 8.06
N VAL A 135 5.91 -19.51 7.71
CA VAL A 135 6.70 -18.71 8.63
C VAL A 135 5.89 -17.47 8.99
N LEU A 136 5.91 -17.15 10.28
CA LEU A 136 5.28 -15.96 10.82
C LEU A 136 6.32 -14.86 10.98
N ILE A 137 6.07 -13.70 10.41
CA ILE A 137 6.93 -12.53 10.53
C ILE A 137 6.11 -11.40 11.13
N SER A 138 6.34 -11.10 12.40
CA SER A 138 5.78 -9.91 13.06
C SER A 138 6.78 -8.77 12.95
N PHE A 139 6.29 -7.58 12.59
CA PHE A 139 7.14 -6.41 12.52
C PHE A 139 7.17 -5.68 13.86
N GLU A 140 8.35 -5.63 14.48
CA GLU A 140 8.58 -4.87 15.72
C GLU A 140 8.32 -3.38 15.47
N LYS A 141 8.82 -2.88 14.34
CA LYS A 141 8.52 -1.56 13.81
C LYS A 141 7.71 -1.69 12.51
N PRO A 142 6.37 -1.63 12.55
CA PRO A 142 5.52 -1.78 11.38
C PRO A 142 5.90 -0.79 10.27
N ILE A 143 5.78 -1.23 9.02
CA ILE A 143 6.07 -0.40 7.85
C ILE A 143 4.80 0.33 7.41
N ARG A 144 4.88 1.66 7.27
CA ARG A 144 3.78 2.44 6.74
C ARG A 144 3.65 2.18 5.24
N LYS A 145 2.53 1.57 4.86
CA LYS A 145 2.15 1.39 3.45
C LYS A 145 1.71 2.72 2.86
N TYR A 146 0.76 3.39 3.51
CA TYR A 146 0.13 4.62 3.02
C TYR A 146 -0.03 5.68 4.12
N LYS A 147 0.08 6.94 3.73
CA LYS A 147 -0.42 8.09 4.48
C LYS A 147 -1.69 8.58 3.77
N LEU A 148 -2.80 8.63 4.49
CA LEU A 148 -4.11 9.01 3.95
C LEU A 148 -4.48 10.44 4.36
N PRO A 149 -5.27 11.14 3.54
CA PRO A 149 -5.60 10.77 2.17
C PRO A 149 -4.38 10.84 1.23
N LEU A 150 -4.30 9.95 0.24
CA LEU A 150 -3.26 9.97 -0.79
C LEU A 150 -3.65 10.91 -1.93
N LYS A 151 -2.69 11.69 -2.39
CA LYS A 151 -2.81 12.67 -3.47
C LYS A 151 -1.59 12.62 -4.40
N TYR A 152 -1.77 13.13 -5.62
CA TYR A 152 -0.66 13.32 -6.55
C TYR A 152 0.44 14.21 -5.93
N LYS A 153 1.70 13.82 -6.13
CA LYS A 153 2.93 14.35 -5.51
C LYS A 153 3.14 14.04 -4.03
N ASP A 154 2.30 13.20 -3.42
CA ASP A 154 2.61 12.70 -2.09
C ASP A 154 3.90 11.87 -2.12
N TYR A 155 4.70 12.05 -1.08
CA TYR A 155 5.95 11.34 -0.84
C TYR A 155 5.94 10.75 0.56
N LEU A 156 6.40 9.52 0.67
CA LEU A 156 6.59 8.82 1.94
C LEU A 156 7.94 8.11 1.93
N ARG A 157 8.73 8.34 2.96
CA ARG A 157 9.90 7.51 3.28
C ARG A 157 9.69 6.92 4.66
N ASP A 158 9.84 5.61 4.76
CA ASP A 158 9.71 4.91 6.04
C ASP A 158 10.79 3.83 6.17
N THR A 159 11.17 3.55 7.42
CA THR A 159 12.19 2.55 7.75
C THR A 159 11.63 1.61 8.81
N SER A 160 11.58 0.32 8.49
CA SER A 160 11.20 -0.76 9.39
C SER A 160 12.45 -1.57 9.77
N GLU A 161 12.54 -1.96 11.03
CA GLU A 161 13.63 -2.78 11.58
C GLU A 161 12.98 -3.95 12.31
N ASN A 162 13.38 -5.17 11.96
CA ASN A 162 12.76 -6.39 12.45
C ASN A 162 13.81 -7.44 12.76
N LYS A 163 13.56 -8.24 13.79
CA LYS A 163 14.42 -9.36 14.18
C LYS A 163 13.67 -10.66 13.99
N LEU A 164 14.23 -11.55 13.18
CA LEU A 164 13.70 -12.88 12.94
C LEU A 164 14.59 -13.87 13.66
N VAL A 165 14.10 -14.49 14.73
CA VAL A 165 14.84 -15.52 15.48
C VAL A 165 14.19 -16.87 15.22
N THR A 166 14.99 -17.86 14.85
CA THR A 166 14.52 -19.25 14.72
C THR A 166 15.51 -20.20 15.40
N PRO A 167 15.02 -21.25 16.08
CA PRO A 167 15.87 -22.34 16.51
C PRO A 167 16.60 -22.97 15.32
N TYR A 168 17.83 -23.42 15.53
CA TYR A 168 18.68 -24.00 14.50
C TYR A 168 19.47 -25.18 15.06
N PHE A 169 19.03 -26.39 14.72
CA PHE A 169 19.58 -27.62 15.31
C PHE A 169 20.42 -28.46 14.33
N ILE A 170 20.72 -27.93 13.15
CA ILE A 170 21.42 -28.67 12.09
C ILE A 170 22.92 -28.79 12.40
N ILE A 171 23.53 -27.75 12.96
CA ILE A 171 24.96 -27.72 13.30
C ILE A 171 25.12 -27.84 14.82
N PRO A 172 25.82 -28.87 15.33
CA PRO A 172 26.10 -28.99 16.75
C PRO A 172 26.78 -27.74 17.32
N GLY A 173 26.31 -27.26 18.47
CA GLY A 173 26.85 -26.06 19.13
C GLY A 173 26.23 -24.74 18.67
N ILE A 174 25.34 -24.76 17.67
CA ILE A 174 24.45 -23.65 17.36
C ILE A 174 23.06 -24.02 17.88
N ASP A 175 22.45 -23.10 18.63
CA ASP A 175 21.10 -23.30 19.19
C ASP A 175 20.04 -22.51 18.39
N SER A 176 20.40 -21.33 17.89
CA SER A 176 19.49 -20.45 17.16
C SER A 176 20.22 -19.61 16.12
N ILE A 177 19.49 -19.20 15.08
CA ILE A 177 19.93 -18.17 14.14
C ILE A 177 19.00 -16.97 14.25
N ARG A 178 19.54 -15.79 13.94
CA ARG A 178 18.80 -14.53 13.91
C ARG A 178 19.13 -13.78 12.62
N ALA A 179 18.12 -13.20 11.99
CA ALA A 179 18.28 -12.23 10.92
C ALA A 179 17.72 -10.88 11.38
N ASP A 180 18.58 -9.87 11.39
CA ASP A 180 18.17 -8.48 11.58
C ASP A 180 17.89 -7.89 10.19
N VAL A 181 16.64 -7.52 9.94
CA VAL A 181 16.16 -7.06 8.64
C VAL A 181 15.75 -5.59 8.74
N THR A 182 16.43 -4.74 8.00
CA THR A 182 16.08 -3.32 7.84
C THR A 182 15.50 -3.10 6.46
N ILE A 183 14.26 -2.60 6.40
CA ILE A 183 13.54 -2.28 5.18
C ILE A 183 13.40 -0.76 5.11
N ILE A 184 14.02 -0.13 4.12
CA ILE A 184 13.85 1.28 3.80
C ILE A 184 12.97 1.37 2.56
N LYS A 185 11.83 2.05 2.69
CA LYS A 185 10.83 2.17 1.64
C LYS A 185 10.60 3.63 1.29
N GLU A 186 10.68 3.92 0.01
CA GLU A 186 10.39 5.24 -0.57
C GLU A 186 9.26 5.11 -1.58
N THR A 187 8.20 5.87 -1.34
CA THR A 187 7.00 5.89 -2.15
C THR A 187 6.77 7.30 -2.67
N VAL A 188 6.51 7.43 -3.98
CA VAL A 188 6.08 8.69 -4.61
C VAL A 188 4.80 8.43 -5.41
N ILE A 189 3.79 9.29 -5.23
CA ILE A 189 2.64 9.34 -6.14
C ILE A 189 3.00 10.26 -7.31
N ASP A 190 3.56 9.68 -8.37
CA ASP A 190 4.28 10.42 -9.40
C ASP A 190 3.48 10.62 -10.70
N SER A 191 2.28 10.06 -10.80
CA SER A 191 1.34 10.32 -11.90
C SER A 191 -0.11 10.03 -11.49
N PHE A 192 -1.06 10.46 -12.31
CA PHE A 192 -2.50 10.21 -12.19
C PHE A 192 -3.13 10.10 -13.59
N GLY A 193 -4.27 9.43 -13.68
CA GLY A 193 -5.02 9.30 -14.92
C GLY A 193 -5.96 8.11 -14.91
N THR A 194 -6.45 7.76 -16.10
CA THR A 194 -7.45 6.71 -16.25
C THR A 194 -6.82 5.37 -16.66
N VAL A 195 -7.21 4.28 -16.01
CA VAL A 195 -6.88 2.89 -16.41
C VAL A 195 -8.11 2.23 -17.00
N ILE A 196 -8.04 1.84 -18.26
CA ILE A 196 -9.06 1.07 -18.97
C ILE A 196 -8.69 -0.40 -18.85
N THR A 197 -9.56 -1.18 -18.20
CA THR A 197 -9.44 -2.64 -18.12
C THR A 197 -10.50 -3.29 -19.01
N PRO A 198 -10.42 -4.60 -19.32
CA PRO A 198 -11.48 -5.30 -20.05
C PRO A 198 -12.86 -5.22 -19.39
N TYR A 199 -12.93 -4.87 -18.10
CA TYR A 199 -14.16 -4.85 -17.31
C TYR A 199 -14.67 -3.44 -17.06
N LYS A 200 -13.78 -2.50 -16.75
CA LYS A 200 -14.14 -1.17 -16.27
C LYS A 200 -13.01 -0.17 -16.47
N VAL A 201 -13.41 1.09 -16.53
CA VAL A 201 -12.54 2.27 -16.55
C VAL A 201 -12.43 2.84 -15.14
N PHE A 202 -11.21 3.09 -14.67
CA PHE A 202 -10.91 3.56 -13.32
C PHE A 202 -10.10 4.86 -13.34
N GLU A 203 -10.46 5.83 -12.51
CA GLU A 203 -9.60 6.96 -12.17
C GLU A 203 -8.58 6.51 -11.12
N THR A 204 -7.29 6.75 -11.38
CA THR A 204 -6.19 6.15 -10.60
C THR A 204 -5.08 7.13 -10.27
N LEU A 205 -4.41 6.86 -9.14
CA LEU A 205 -3.11 7.41 -8.79
C LEU A 205 -2.05 6.34 -9.06
N ARG A 206 -0.90 6.73 -9.62
CA ARG A 206 0.23 5.81 -9.78
C ARG A 206 1.18 5.96 -8.60
N GLU A 207 1.39 4.85 -7.91
CA GLU A 207 2.40 4.72 -6.87
C GLU A 207 3.69 4.15 -7.47
N LYS A 208 4.81 4.86 -7.27
CA LYS A 208 6.15 4.33 -7.49
C LYS A 208 6.77 4.01 -6.14
N GLU A 209 7.12 2.75 -5.92
CA GLU A 209 7.76 2.27 -4.71
C GLU A 209 9.20 1.81 -5.00
N THR A 210 10.15 2.27 -4.18
CA THR A 210 11.54 1.79 -4.13
C THR A 210 11.76 1.17 -2.76
N VAL A 211 12.21 -0.09 -2.72
CA VAL A 211 12.46 -0.83 -1.48
C VAL A 211 13.92 -1.23 -1.44
N LEU A 212 14.62 -0.81 -0.37
CA LEU A 212 15.95 -1.30 -0.01
C LEU A 212 15.82 -2.22 1.20
N ILE A 213 16.30 -3.44 1.07
CA ILE A 213 16.31 -4.44 2.14
C ILE A 213 17.77 -4.70 2.50
N ILE A 214 18.08 -4.55 3.78
CA ILE A 214 19.39 -4.86 4.36
C ILE A 214 19.16 -5.99 5.35
N VAL A 215 19.96 -7.06 5.23
CA VAL A 215 19.89 -8.23 6.09
C VAL A 215 21.24 -8.44 6.77
N ALA A 216 21.22 -8.67 8.08
CA ALA A 216 22.38 -9.05 8.86
C ALA A 216 22.10 -10.35 9.62
N GLY A 217 22.83 -11.41 9.26
CA GLY A 217 22.75 -12.73 9.88
C GLY A 217 23.59 -12.89 11.15
N TYR A 218 23.05 -13.62 12.12
CA TYR A 218 23.71 -13.97 13.39
C TYR A 218 23.42 -15.43 13.77
N LYS A 219 24.35 -16.04 14.52
CA LYS A 219 24.16 -17.35 15.17
C LYS A 219 24.37 -17.24 16.68
N PHE A 220 23.58 -18.01 17.43
CA PHE A 220 23.69 -18.15 18.87
C PHE A 220 24.43 -19.44 19.21
N SER A 221 25.50 -19.32 19.98
CA SER A 221 26.30 -20.43 20.52
C SER A 221 26.49 -20.25 22.04
N MET A 222 27.35 -21.08 22.66
CA MET A 222 27.72 -20.93 24.07
C MET A 222 28.29 -19.54 24.43
N PHE A 223 28.75 -18.77 23.45
CA PHE A 223 29.30 -17.42 23.64
C PHE A 223 28.31 -16.29 23.27
N GLY A 224 27.04 -16.61 23.06
CA GLY A 224 26.00 -15.65 22.68
C GLY A 224 25.88 -15.42 21.18
N TRP A 225 25.31 -14.27 20.80
CA TRP A 225 25.10 -13.88 19.40
C TRP A 225 26.40 -13.45 18.74
N THR A 226 26.75 -14.11 17.65
CA THR A 226 27.93 -13.79 16.81
C THR A 226 27.49 -13.52 15.38
N PRO A 227 28.12 -12.57 14.66
CA PRO A 227 27.84 -12.35 13.24
C PRO A 227 28.03 -13.64 12.44
N ALA A 228 27.10 -13.91 11.54
CA ALA A 228 27.11 -15.05 10.65
C ALA A 228 26.74 -14.55 9.24
N PRO A 229 27.68 -13.89 8.53
CA PRO A 229 27.44 -13.31 7.22
C PRO A 229 27.05 -14.35 6.17
N GLU A 230 27.30 -15.64 6.42
CA GLU A 230 26.79 -16.76 5.64
C GLU A 230 25.26 -16.85 5.57
N TYR A 231 24.54 -16.11 6.42
CA TYR A 231 23.06 -16.04 6.46
C TYR A 231 22.49 -14.66 6.07
N SER A 232 23.33 -13.73 5.59
CA SER A 232 22.94 -12.38 5.15
C SER A 232 22.56 -12.30 3.68
#